data_AF-A0A969LPN8-F1
#
_entry.id   AF-A0A969LPN8-F1
#
_cell.length_a   1.000
_cell.length_b   1.000
_cell.length_c   1.000
_cell.angle_alpha   90.00
_cell.angle_beta   90.00
_cell.angle_gamma   90.00
#
_symmetry.space_group_name_H-M   'P 1'
#
loop_
_entity.id
_entity.type
_entity.pdbx_description
1 polymer ?
#
loop_
_entity_poly.entity_id
_entity_poly.type
_entity_poly.pdbx_seq_one_letter_code
_entity_poly.pdbx_strand_id
1 'polypeptide(L)'
;MVERVSSRRKPADEDVAPARAAAGQRVLPKFDKKTIALVYDFDGTLSPKPMQEYAFLPEIGADAAAFWAESNALAKKTQADPLITYMHLMYKKAKAKGVHIDRRDLVAQGQRVEFYPGVETWFDAIGAYVKSHAQSHGVHLRHYLISSGLTEIVEGTSIYKRFHNVFASEYWFEAYELPYPKRVITDTGKTQYLFRINKGVEDLGESINQHMPEDQRPVP
;
A
#
# COMPACT_ATOMS: atom_id res chain seq x y z
N MET A 1 68.30 60.08 -27.95
CA MET A 1 67.93 61.48 -27.66
C MET A 1 66.61 61.45 -26.93
N VAL A 2 66.52 62.26 -25.88
CA VAL A 2 65.48 62.32 -24.84
C VAL A 2 64.13 62.77 -25.42
N GLU A 3 63.07 62.60 -24.62
CA GLU A 3 61.77 63.31 -24.61
C GLU A 3 60.58 62.50 -25.12
N ARG A 4 59.36 62.52 -24.55
CA ARG A 4 58.80 63.21 -23.38
C ARG A 4 57.49 62.50 -23.01
N VAL A 5 57.14 62.57 -21.73
CA VAL A 5 55.87 62.15 -21.13
C VAL A 5 54.72 63.03 -21.65
N SER A 6 53.58 62.43 -21.99
CA SER A 6 52.30 63.12 -22.12
C SER A 6 51.23 62.34 -21.37
N SER A 7 50.74 62.96 -20.30
CA SER A 7 49.70 62.49 -19.40
C SER A 7 48.32 62.51 -20.06
N ARG A 8 47.59 61.38 -20.02
CA ARG A 8 46.12 61.37 -20.11
C ARG A 8 45.54 60.61 -18.94
N ARG A 9 44.74 61.32 -18.15
CA ARG A 9 43.94 60.82 -17.02
C ARG A 9 42.95 59.76 -17.54
N LYS A 10 42.84 58.63 -16.83
CA LYS A 10 41.69 57.71 -16.92
C LYS A 10 40.45 58.41 -16.33
N PRO A 11 39.25 58.31 -16.92
CA PRO A 11 38.03 58.69 -16.21
C PRO A 11 37.74 57.67 -15.10
N ALA A 12 37.18 58.17 -14.01
CA ALA A 12 36.79 57.43 -12.83
C ALA A 12 35.66 56.44 -13.14
N ASP A 13 35.67 55.32 -12.42
CA ASP A 13 34.57 54.36 -12.33
C ASP A 13 33.24 55.08 -12.05
N GLU A 14 32.29 54.94 -12.98
CA GLU A 14 30.87 55.17 -12.68
C GLU A 14 30.35 53.92 -11.95
N ASP A 15 30.04 54.12 -10.67
CA ASP A 15 29.37 53.18 -9.78
C ASP A 15 27.97 52.86 -10.36
N VAL A 16 27.86 51.80 -11.16
CA VAL A 16 26.57 51.27 -11.60
C VAL A 16 25.98 50.46 -10.45
N ALA A 17 25.07 51.10 -9.71
CA ALA A 17 24.25 50.43 -8.71
C ALA A 17 23.53 49.21 -9.33
N PRO A 18 23.53 48.03 -8.68
CA PRO A 18 22.89 46.86 -9.24
C PRO A 18 21.38 47.10 -9.31
N ALA A 19 20.83 46.99 -10.52
CA ALA A 19 19.39 47.02 -10.76
C ALA A 19 18.73 45.95 -9.89
N ARG A 20 17.81 46.37 -9.00
CA ARG A 20 16.95 45.45 -8.25
C ARG A 20 16.11 44.66 -9.25
N ALA A 21 16.48 43.39 -9.47
CA ALA A 21 15.63 42.44 -10.15
C ALA A 21 14.29 42.39 -9.40
N ALA A 22 13.22 42.80 -10.07
CA ALA A 22 11.87 42.60 -9.57
C ALA A 22 11.73 41.10 -9.28
N ALA A 23 11.38 40.76 -8.03
CA ALA A 23 11.07 39.41 -7.64
C ALA A 23 9.85 38.95 -8.46
N GLY A 24 10.11 38.28 -9.59
CA GLY A 24 9.08 37.60 -10.35
C GLY A 24 8.35 36.68 -9.38
N GLN A 25 7.03 36.87 -9.26
CA GLN A 25 6.20 35.98 -8.46
C GLN A 25 6.52 34.55 -8.91
N ARG A 26 7.11 33.77 -8.00
CA ARG A 26 7.35 32.36 -8.22
C ARG A 26 5.97 31.72 -8.28
N VAL A 27 5.42 31.58 -9.50
CA VAL A 27 4.18 30.85 -9.74
C VAL A 27 4.50 29.41 -9.37
N LEU A 28 4.15 29.03 -8.14
CA LEU A 28 4.22 27.64 -7.72
C LEU A 28 3.32 26.85 -8.68
N PRO A 29 3.78 25.72 -9.23
CA PRO A 29 2.96 24.91 -10.10
C PRO A 29 1.65 24.59 -9.40
N LYS A 30 0.53 24.85 -10.09
CA LYS A 30 -0.81 24.65 -9.53
C LYS A 30 -1.04 23.14 -9.42
N PHE A 31 -0.91 22.60 -8.21
CA PHE A 31 -1.24 21.20 -7.93
C PHE A 31 -2.77 21.04 -7.91
N ASP A 32 -3.30 20.40 -8.94
CA ASP A 32 -4.73 20.23 -9.19
C ASP A 32 -5.28 18.89 -8.71
N LYS A 33 -4.41 17.89 -8.50
CA LYS A 33 -4.80 16.60 -7.90
C LYS A 33 -5.34 16.80 -6.48
N LYS A 34 -6.55 16.29 -6.23
CA LYS A 34 -7.25 16.43 -4.95
C LYS A 34 -7.36 15.16 -4.12
N THR A 35 -6.88 14.03 -4.63
CA THR A 35 -6.95 12.75 -3.91
C THR A 35 -5.63 12.45 -3.22
N ILE A 36 -5.68 12.22 -1.92
CA ILE A 36 -4.60 11.64 -1.12
C ILE A 36 -4.92 10.17 -0.93
N ALA A 37 -4.04 9.28 -1.40
CA ALA A 37 -4.13 7.86 -1.14
C ALA A 37 -3.17 7.49 0.00
N LEU A 38 -3.69 6.90 1.07
CA LEU A 38 -2.89 6.22 2.09
C LEU A 38 -3.00 4.73 1.87
N VAL A 39 -1.87 4.09 1.57
CA VAL A 39 -1.81 2.68 1.20
C VAL A 39 -1.08 1.92 2.29
N TYR A 40 -1.70 0.88 2.84
CA TYR A 40 -1.19 0.08 3.95
C TYR A 40 -0.88 -1.34 3.50
N ASP A 41 0.10 -1.96 4.15
CA ASP A 41 0.15 -3.41 4.30
C ASP A 41 -0.66 -3.82 5.55
N PHE A 42 -0.87 -5.12 5.77
CA PHE A 42 -1.65 -5.64 6.89
C PHE A 42 -0.80 -6.28 7.98
N ASP A 43 -0.30 -7.48 7.73
CA ASP A 43 0.48 -8.27 8.69
C ASP A 43 1.83 -7.58 8.95
N GLY A 44 2.18 -7.40 10.22
CA GLY A 44 3.36 -6.64 10.65
C GLY A 44 3.22 -5.11 10.54
N THR A 45 2.09 -4.59 10.02
CA THR A 45 1.87 -3.15 9.82
C THR A 45 0.66 -2.62 10.59
N LEU A 46 -0.53 -3.14 10.30
CA LEU A 46 -1.76 -2.82 11.03
C LEU A 46 -2.03 -3.85 12.13
N SER A 47 -1.70 -5.11 11.87
CA SER A 47 -1.73 -6.23 12.82
C SER A 47 -0.31 -6.64 13.21
N PRO A 48 -0.01 -6.97 14.49
CA PRO A 48 1.34 -7.34 14.93
C PRO A 48 1.85 -8.68 14.42
N LYS A 49 0.97 -9.61 14.04
CA LYS A 49 1.33 -10.96 13.59
C LYS A 49 0.52 -11.40 12.38
N PRO A 50 0.95 -12.44 11.65
CA PRO A 50 0.19 -13.02 10.54
C PRO A 50 -1.24 -13.36 10.95
N MET A 51 -2.22 -12.95 10.15
CA MET A 51 -3.63 -13.10 10.45
C MET A 51 -4.08 -14.56 10.73
N GLN A 52 -3.37 -15.54 10.18
CA GLN A 52 -3.62 -16.97 10.41
C GLN A 52 -3.32 -17.40 11.85
N GLU A 53 -2.47 -16.68 12.57
CA GLU A 53 -2.06 -17.01 13.94
C GLU A 53 -3.08 -16.60 15.01
N TYR A 54 -4.13 -15.85 14.67
CA TYR A 54 -5.16 -15.45 15.63
C TYR A 54 -6.20 -16.54 15.87
N ALA A 55 -6.70 -17.14 14.79
CA ALA A 55 -7.86 -18.03 14.87
C ALA A 55 -7.59 -19.36 14.16
N PHE A 56 -7.10 -19.30 12.92
CA PHE A 56 -6.92 -20.47 12.08
C PHE A 56 -5.96 -21.50 12.67
N LEU A 57 -4.72 -21.12 12.98
CA LEU A 57 -3.71 -22.07 13.48
C LEU A 57 -4.09 -22.67 14.84
N PRO A 58 -4.61 -21.89 15.81
CA PRO A 58 -5.19 -22.44 17.03
C PRO A 58 -6.31 -23.45 16.79
N GLU A 59 -7.21 -23.18 15.84
CA GLU A 59 -8.38 -24.04 15.55
C GLU A 59 -7.97 -25.41 15.00
N ILE A 60 -6.91 -25.47 14.19
CA ILE A 60 -6.34 -26.75 13.72
C ILE A 60 -5.33 -27.37 14.71
N GLY A 61 -5.11 -26.73 15.86
CA GLY A 61 -4.15 -27.16 16.89
C GLY A 61 -2.70 -27.14 16.40
N ALA A 62 -2.35 -26.18 15.54
CA ALA A 62 -1.00 -26.03 14.99
C ALA A 62 -0.20 -24.97 15.77
N ASP A 63 1.05 -25.29 16.07
CA ASP A 63 2.04 -24.30 16.49
C ASP A 63 2.43 -23.42 15.30
N ALA A 64 2.48 -22.10 15.50
CA ALA A 64 2.73 -21.15 14.43
C ALA A 64 4.13 -21.29 13.84
N ALA A 65 5.16 -21.38 14.68
CA ALA A 65 6.54 -21.50 14.23
C ALA A 65 6.76 -22.79 13.43
N ALA A 66 6.21 -23.91 13.91
CA ALA A 66 6.25 -25.18 13.21
C ALA A 66 5.50 -25.14 11.86
N PHE A 67 4.31 -24.52 11.82
CA PHE A 67 3.54 -24.36 10.59
C PHE A 67 4.31 -23.58 9.53
N TRP A 68 4.86 -22.42 9.90
CA TRP A 68 5.63 -21.59 8.97
C TRP A 68 6.94 -22.25 8.53
N ALA A 69 7.62 -22.95 9.44
CA ALA A 69 8.82 -23.71 9.10
C ALA A 69 8.52 -24.81 8.07
N GLU A 70 7.42 -25.55 8.24
CA GLU A 70 6.96 -26.57 7.28
C GLU A 70 6.59 -25.95 5.94
N SER A 71 5.83 -24.85 5.95
CA SER A 71 5.45 -24.13 4.73
C SER A 71 6.68 -23.66 3.94
N ASN A 72 7.63 -23.03 4.62
CA ASN A 72 8.86 -22.52 4.01
C ASN A 72 9.75 -23.66 3.49
N ALA A 73 9.87 -24.75 4.23
CA ALA A 73 10.63 -25.92 3.79
C ALA A 73 10.00 -26.57 2.55
N LEU A 74 8.66 -26.67 2.53
CA LEU A 74 7.92 -27.20 1.38
C LEU A 74 8.12 -26.31 0.15
N ALA A 75 7.93 -24.99 0.29
CA ALA A 75 8.09 -24.03 -0.79
C ALA A 75 9.50 -24.11 -1.40
N LYS A 76 10.53 -24.15 -0.54
CA LYS A 76 11.92 -24.30 -0.97
C LYS A 76 12.17 -25.63 -1.66
N LYS A 77 11.67 -26.73 -1.12
CA LYS A 77 11.86 -28.08 -1.68
C LYS A 77 11.23 -28.22 -3.06
N THR A 78 10.09 -27.60 -3.29
CA THR A 78 9.34 -27.72 -4.56
C THR A 78 9.56 -26.54 -5.50
N GLN A 79 10.36 -25.55 -5.09
CA GLN A 79 10.52 -24.26 -5.80
C GLN A 79 9.17 -23.59 -6.08
N ALA A 80 8.21 -23.76 -5.15
CA ALA A 80 6.89 -23.16 -5.25
C ALA A 80 6.90 -21.75 -4.66
N ASP A 81 5.95 -20.93 -5.11
CA ASP A 81 5.69 -19.64 -4.49
C ASP A 81 5.31 -19.83 -3.01
N PRO A 82 5.93 -19.10 -2.06
CA PRO A 82 5.65 -19.26 -0.63
C PRO A 82 4.19 -18.98 -0.25
N LEU A 83 3.52 -18.07 -0.96
CA LEU A 83 2.14 -17.68 -0.66
C LEU A 83 1.18 -18.79 -1.06
N ILE A 84 1.33 -19.29 -2.29
CA ILE A 84 0.58 -20.47 -2.76
C ILE A 84 0.83 -21.66 -1.83
N THR A 85 2.07 -21.83 -1.37
CA THR A 85 2.45 -22.96 -0.51
C THR A 85 1.78 -22.90 0.85
N TYR A 86 1.80 -21.76 1.55
CA TYR A 86 1.11 -21.67 2.85
C TYR A 86 -0.40 -21.79 2.65
N MET A 87 -0.96 -21.20 1.58
CA MET A 87 -2.38 -21.29 1.30
C MET A 87 -2.81 -22.74 1.06
N HIS A 88 -2.02 -23.51 0.31
CA HIS A 88 -2.23 -24.94 0.16
C HIS A 88 -2.11 -25.69 1.49
N LEU A 89 -1.08 -25.38 2.28
CA LEU A 89 -0.79 -26.07 3.53
C LEU A 89 -1.86 -25.83 4.61
N MET A 90 -2.37 -24.61 4.70
CA MET A 90 -3.49 -24.23 5.56
C MET A 90 -4.62 -25.24 5.35
N TYR A 91 -5.15 -25.30 4.15
CA TYR A 91 -6.30 -26.14 3.88
C TYR A 91 -6.00 -27.64 4.04
N LYS A 92 -4.82 -28.10 3.59
CA LYS A 92 -4.41 -29.51 3.76
C LYS A 92 -4.44 -29.92 5.23
N LYS A 93 -3.96 -29.07 6.14
CA LYS A 93 -3.97 -29.33 7.59
C LYS A 93 -5.35 -29.23 8.19
N ALA A 94 -6.16 -28.26 7.77
CA ALA A 94 -7.55 -28.16 8.21
C ALA A 94 -8.35 -29.42 7.87
N LYS A 95 -8.27 -29.89 6.62
CA LYS A 95 -8.89 -31.15 6.18
C LYS A 95 -8.41 -32.34 6.99
N ALA A 96 -7.09 -32.45 7.24
CA ALA A 96 -6.53 -33.53 8.04
C ALA A 96 -7.02 -33.53 9.51
N LYS A 97 -7.41 -32.36 10.02
CA LYS A 97 -7.95 -32.18 11.37
C LYS A 97 -9.48 -32.22 11.43
N GLY A 98 -10.15 -32.41 10.30
CA GLY A 98 -11.61 -32.36 10.22
C GLY A 98 -12.20 -30.97 10.47
N VAL A 99 -11.39 -29.92 10.35
CA VAL A 99 -11.83 -28.53 10.48
C VAL A 99 -12.34 -28.09 9.11
N HIS A 100 -13.63 -27.73 9.07
CA HIS A 100 -14.25 -27.14 7.89
C HIS A 100 -13.79 -25.70 7.75
N ILE A 101 -13.41 -25.30 6.54
CA ILE A 101 -12.96 -23.93 6.25
C ILE A 101 -13.55 -23.51 4.92
N ASP A 102 -14.58 -22.68 5.02
CA ASP A 102 -15.14 -21.93 3.90
C ASP A 102 -14.89 -20.42 4.04
N ARG A 103 -15.43 -19.65 3.09
CA ARG A 103 -15.37 -18.19 3.10
C ARG A 103 -15.94 -17.59 4.39
N ARG A 104 -17.09 -18.09 4.85
CA ARG A 104 -17.78 -17.56 6.03
C ARG A 104 -16.93 -17.79 7.27
N ASP A 105 -16.30 -18.95 7.38
CA ASP A 105 -15.42 -19.29 8.49
C ASP A 105 -14.20 -18.37 8.52
N LEU A 106 -13.53 -18.12 7.38
CA LEU A 106 -12.42 -17.16 7.31
C LEU A 106 -12.84 -15.72 7.62
N VAL A 107 -14.02 -15.28 7.17
CA VAL A 107 -14.57 -13.96 7.54
C VAL A 107 -14.84 -13.89 9.04
N ALA A 108 -15.39 -14.93 9.65
CA ALA A 108 -15.62 -14.95 11.09
C ALA A 108 -14.30 -14.89 11.89
N GLN A 109 -13.23 -15.52 11.38
CA GLN A 109 -11.91 -15.46 11.99
C GLN A 109 -11.32 -14.05 12.03
N GLY A 110 -11.67 -13.18 11.08
CA GLY A 110 -11.27 -11.77 11.05
C GLY A 110 -11.66 -10.98 12.30
N GLN A 111 -12.72 -11.39 13.02
CA GLN A 111 -13.17 -10.75 14.25
C GLN A 111 -12.20 -10.95 15.42
N ARG A 112 -11.29 -11.92 15.34
CA ARG A 112 -10.28 -12.21 16.37
C ARG A 112 -8.93 -11.56 16.07
N VAL A 113 -8.81 -10.84 14.95
CA VAL A 113 -7.57 -10.15 14.60
C VAL A 113 -7.40 -8.94 15.52
N GLU A 114 -6.23 -8.85 16.13
CA GLU A 114 -5.84 -7.70 16.93
C GLU A 114 -5.01 -6.72 16.09
N PHE A 115 -5.02 -5.45 16.49
CA PHE A 115 -4.26 -4.39 15.84
C PHE A 115 -3.22 -3.78 16.77
N TYR A 116 -2.22 -3.13 16.19
CA TYR A 116 -1.36 -2.25 16.98
C TYR A 116 -2.18 -1.16 17.70
N PRO A 117 -1.77 -0.75 18.91
CA PRO A 117 -2.46 0.32 19.64
C PRO A 117 -2.62 1.59 18.78
N GLY A 118 -3.86 2.08 18.68
CA GLY A 118 -4.20 3.31 17.96
C GLY A 118 -4.67 3.12 16.51
N VAL A 119 -4.53 1.93 15.91
CA VAL A 119 -4.97 1.67 14.52
C VAL A 119 -6.46 1.92 14.33
N GLU A 120 -7.32 1.51 15.25
CA GLU A 120 -8.77 1.70 15.11
C GLU A 120 -9.18 3.18 15.12
N THR A 121 -8.43 4.02 15.83
CA THR A 121 -8.66 5.48 15.91
C THR A 121 -7.91 6.26 14.83
N TRP A 122 -6.89 5.66 14.21
CA TRP A 122 -5.99 6.31 13.26
C TRP A 122 -6.74 6.91 12.07
N PHE A 123 -7.67 6.16 11.47
CA PHE A 123 -8.41 6.58 10.27
C PHE A 123 -9.18 7.89 10.47
N ASP A 124 -9.86 8.03 11.62
CA ASP A 124 -10.60 9.24 11.95
C ASP A 124 -9.64 10.40 12.28
N ALA A 125 -8.54 10.11 12.98
CA ALA A 125 -7.53 11.11 13.34
C ALA A 125 -6.86 11.74 12.10
N ILE A 126 -6.41 10.92 11.15
CA ILE A 126 -5.78 11.43 9.93
C ILE A 126 -6.80 12.10 9.01
N GLY A 127 -8.05 11.62 8.96
CA GLY A 127 -9.14 12.28 8.26
C GLY A 127 -9.42 13.68 8.80
N ALA A 128 -9.49 13.83 10.13
CA ALA A 128 -9.65 15.13 10.78
C ALA A 128 -8.45 16.06 10.52
N TYR A 129 -7.23 15.52 10.57
CA TYR A 129 -6.01 16.28 10.27
C TYR A 129 -6.01 16.82 8.84
N VAL A 130 -6.29 15.99 7.83
CA VAL A 130 -6.36 16.42 6.42
C VAL A 130 -7.44 17.48 6.24
N LYS A 131 -8.61 17.30 6.86
CA LYS A 131 -9.71 18.26 6.78
C LYS A 131 -9.35 19.64 7.36
N SER A 132 -8.61 19.69 8.47
CA SER A 132 -8.24 20.96 9.12
C SER A 132 -7.07 21.68 8.45
N HIS A 133 -6.21 20.96 7.71
CA HIS A 133 -5.02 21.52 7.07
C HIS A 133 -5.16 21.73 5.56
N ALA A 134 -6.23 21.23 4.93
CA ALA A 134 -6.48 21.44 3.52
C ALA A 134 -6.66 22.93 3.19
N GLN A 135 -5.71 23.51 2.46
CA GLN A 135 -5.74 24.91 1.99
C GLN A 135 -6.64 25.10 0.76
N SER A 136 -7.27 24.02 0.26
CA SER A 136 -8.17 24.06 -0.88
C SER A 136 -9.35 23.13 -0.67
N HIS A 137 -10.52 23.51 -1.20
CA HIS A 137 -11.72 22.68 -1.15
C HIS A 137 -11.57 21.43 -2.02
N GLY A 138 -12.32 20.38 -1.66
CA GLY A 138 -12.42 19.15 -2.46
C GLY A 138 -11.28 18.15 -2.29
N VAL A 139 -10.44 18.27 -1.26
CA VAL A 139 -9.42 17.25 -0.95
C VAL A 139 -10.10 15.99 -0.42
N HIS A 140 -9.85 14.85 -1.06
CA HIS A 140 -10.38 13.55 -0.71
C HIS A 140 -9.29 12.66 -0.16
N LEU A 141 -9.51 12.07 1.02
CA LEU A 141 -8.64 11.06 1.59
C LEU A 141 -9.21 9.67 1.29
N ARG A 142 -8.40 8.79 0.71
CA ARG A 142 -8.75 7.39 0.43
C ARG A 142 -7.74 6.47 1.10
N HIS A 143 -8.25 5.49 1.84
CA HIS A 143 -7.43 4.45 2.47
C HIS A 143 -7.47 3.20 1.62
N TYR A 144 -6.31 2.60 1.34
CA TYR A 144 -6.19 1.39 0.53
C TYR A 144 -5.43 0.33 1.32
N LEU A 145 -5.81 -0.93 1.18
CA LEU A 145 -5.01 -2.04 1.66
C LEU A 145 -4.43 -2.80 0.48
N ILE A 146 -3.11 -3.07 0.50
CA ILE A 146 -2.47 -4.03 -0.39
C ILE A 146 -1.76 -5.06 0.48
N SER A 147 -2.28 -6.29 0.55
CA SER A 147 -1.80 -7.31 1.47
C SER A 147 -1.52 -8.64 0.80
N SER A 148 -0.51 -9.32 1.33
CA SER A 148 -0.21 -10.73 1.04
C SER A 148 -1.16 -11.71 1.72
N GLY A 149 -1.87 -11.24 2.76
CA GLY A 149 -2.86 -12.01 3.51
C GLY A 149 -4.17 -12.23 2.76
N LEU A 150 -5.16 -12.79 3.45
CA LEU A 150 -6.43 -13.25 2.88
C LEU A 150 -7.52 -12.18 3.00
N THR A 151 -8.14 -11.83 1.88
CA THR A 151 -9.24 -10.87 1.78
C THR A 151 -10.39 -11.26 2.71
N GLU A 152 -10.70 -12.56 2.78
CA GLU A 152 -11.77 -13.10 3.61
C GLU A 152 -11.55 -12.78 5.08
N ILE A 153 -10.33 -12.94 5.60
CA ILE A 153 -10.02 -12.61 6.99
C ILE A 153 -10.04 -11.09 7.20
N VAL A 154 -9.47 -10.30 6.27
CA VAL A 154 -9.49 -8.84 6.36
C VAL A 154 -10.93 -8.31 6.37
N GLU A 155 -11.84 -8.88 5.59
CA GLU A 155 -13.26 -8.51 5.54
C GLU A 155 -13.96 -8.63 6.90
N GLY A 156 -13.55 -9.61 7.70
CA GLY A 156 -14.08 -9.82 9.05
C GLY A 156 -13.62 -8.82 10.11
N THR A 157 -12.65 -7.95 9.78
CA THR A 157 -12.04 -7.05 10.75
C THR A 157 -12.89 -5.81 11.05
N SER A 158 -12.70 -5.21 12.23
CA SER A 158 -13.38 -3.95 12.61
C SER A 158 -13.01 -2.77 11.70
N ILE A 159 -11.85 -2.82 11.05
CA ILE A 159 -11.30 -1.76 10.20
C ILE A 159 -11.61 -1.93 8.71
N TYR A 160 -12.18 -3.05 8.26
CA TYR A 160 -12.42 -3.30 6.83
C TYR A 160 -13.18 -2.16 6.13
N LYS A 161 -14.25 -1.69 6.78
CA LYS A 161 -15.10 -0.58 6.31
C LYS A 161 -14.37 0.77 6.18
N ARG A 162 -13.14 0.89 6.68
CA ARG A 162 -12.34 2.12 6.59
C ARG A 162 -11.62 2.23 5.26
N PHE A 163 -11.42 1.12 4.56
CA PHE A 163 -10.76 1.10 3.27
C PHE A 163 -11.71 1.49 2.15
N HIS A 164 -11.23 2.35 1.25
CA HIS A 164 -11.85 2.63 -0.03
C HIS A 164 -11.82 1.39 -0.93
N ASN A 165 -10.69 0.67 -0.94
CA ASN A 165 -10.53 -0.57 -1.67
C ASN A 165 -9.46 -1.46 -1.00
N VAL A 166 -9.58 -2.78 -1.20
CA VAL A 166 -8.71 -3.80 -0.63
C VAL A 166 -8.23 -4.74 -1.73
N PHE A 167 -6.91 -4.79 -1.91
CA PHE A 167 -6.24 -5.76 -2.75
C PHE A 167 -5.50 -6.75 -1.86
N ALA A 168 -6.07 -7.93 -1.67
CA ALA A 168 -5.44 -9.02 -0.92
C ALA A 168 -5.48 -10.34 -1.70
N SER A 169 -4.79 -11.37 -1.19
CA SER A 169 -4.95 -12.73 -1.72
C SER A 169 -6.36 -13.25 -1.44
N GLU A 170 -6.86 -14.17 -2.24
CA GLU A 170 -8.23 -14.70 -2.15
C GLU A 170 -8.23 -16.19 -2.45
N TYR A 171 -9.22 -16.91 -1.92
CA TYR A 171 -9.53 -18.27 -2.34
C TYR A 171 -10.76 -18.32 -3.26
N TRP A 172 -10.78 -19.32 -4.15
CA TRP A 172 -11.99 -19.87 -4.72
C TRP A 172 -12.55 -20.90 -3.74
N PHE A 173 -13.84 -20.78 -3.41
CA PHE A 173 -14.56 -21.76 -2.60
C PHE A 173 -15.61 -22.44 -3.47
N GLU A 174 -15.58 -23.76 -3.48
CA GLU A 174 -16.59 -24.59 -4.13
C GLU A 174 -17.14 -25.61 -3.14
N ALA A 175 -18.40 -26.01 -3.35
CA ALA A 175 -19.06 -26.96 -2.47
C ALA A 175 -18.33 -28.31 -2.53
N TYR A 176 -17.91 -28.82 -1.36
CA TYR A 176 -17.25 -30.12 -1.19
C TYR A 176 -15.84 -30.25 -1.80
N GLU A 177 -15.27 -29.18 -2.35
CA GLU A 177 -13.90 -29.20 -2.91
C GLU A 177 -12.87 -28.54 -1.99
N LEU A 178 -11.59 -28.73 -2.34
CA LEU A 178 -10.51 -28.01 -1.67
C LEU A 178 -10.47 -26.57 -2.22
N PRO A 179 -10.54 -25.52 -1.39
CA PRO A 179 -10.31 -24.15 -1.80
C PRO A 179 -8.99 -24.00 -2.54
N TYR A 180 -9.03 -23.25 -3.63
CA TYR A 180 -7.88 -23.01 -4.49
C TYR A 180 -7.52 -21.53 -4.49
N PRO A 181 -6.23 -21.12 -4.50
CA PRO A 181 -5.87 -19.71 -4.58
C PRO A 181 -6.49 -19.05 -5.82
N LYS A 182 -7.40 -18.09 -5.60
CA LYS A 182 -8.05 -17.28 -6.63
C LYS A 182 -7.17 -16.13 -7.10
N ARG A 183 -6.53 -15.49 -6.14
CA ARG A 183 -5.58 -14.41 -6.38
C ARG A 183 -4.50 -14.50 -5.32
N VAL A 184 -3.26 -14.31 -5.75
CA VAL A 184 -2.11 -14.30 -4.87
C VAL A 184 -1.37 -13.00 -5.08
N ILE A 185 -1.21 -12.23 -4.01
CA ILE A 185 -0.46 -10.99 -4.01
C ILE A 185 0.83 -11.26 -3.24
N THR A 186 1.94 -11.31 -3.95
CA THR A 186 3.28 -11.39 -3.34
C THR A 186 3.77 -9.99 -3.00
N ASP A 187 4.84 -9.88 -2.20
CA ASP A 187 5.42 -8.57 -1.88
C ASP A 187 5.84 -7.78 -3.13
N THR A 188 6.44 -8.45 -4.11
CA THR A 188 6.74 -7.84 -5.41
C THR A 188 5.46 -7.47 -6.16
N GLY A 189 4.44 -8.32 -6.09
CA GLY A 189 3.12 -8.10 -6.68
C GLY A 189 2.39 -6.87 -6.12
N LYS A 190 2.65 -6.47 -4.87
CA LYS A 190 2.05 -5.26 -4.26
C LYS A 190 2.29 -4.00 -5.10
N THR A 191 3.46 -3.90 -5.74
CA THR A 191 3.83 -2.79 -6.62
C THR A 191 2.84 -2.61 -7.78
N GLN A 192 2.31 -3.71 -8.33
CA GLN A 192 1.29 -3.68 -9.38
C GLN A 192 0.04 -2.90 -8.93
N TYR A 193 -0.39 -3.12 -7.69
CA TYR A 193 -1.59 -2.50 -7.13
C TYR A 193 -1.36 -1.04 -6.75
N LEU A 194 -0.13 -0.66 -6.39
CA LEU A 194 0.24 0.76 -6.27
C LEU A 194 0.09 1.47 -7.62
N PHE A 195 0.52 0.85 -8.72
CA PHE A 195 0.30 1.42 -10.05
C PHE A 195 -1.18 1.50 -10.44
N ARG A 196 -2.00 0.52 -10.04
CA ARG A 196 -3.46 0.56 -10.22
C ARG A 196 -4.07 1.77 -9.53
N ILE A 197 -3.75 1.97 -8.25
CA ILE A 197 -4.23 3.11 -7.45
C ILE A 197 -3.76 4.43 -8.06
N ASN A 198 -2.48 4.53 -8.41
CA ASN A 198 -1.89 5.71 -9.04
C ASN A 198 -2.63 6.11 -10.33
N LYS A 199 -2.91 5.14 -11.21
CA LYS A 199 -3.65 5.35 -12.46
C LYS A 199 -5.18 5.42 -12.29
N GLY A 200 -5.72 5.13 -11.11
CA GLY A 200 -7.16 5.00 -10.87
C GLY A 200 -7.81 3.78 -11.56
N VAL A 201 -7.00 2.80 -12.00
CA VAL A 201 -7.47 1.57 -12.67
C VAL A 201 -7.60 0.47 -11.62
N GLU A 202 -8.60 0.64 -10.76
CA GLU A 202 -8.84 -0.24 -9.62
C GLU A 202 -9.57 -1.54 -9.98
N ASP A 203 -10.31 -1.55 -11.10
CA ASP A 203 -10.92 -2.76 -11.64
C ASP A 203 -9.83 -3.73 -12.13
N LEU A 204 -9.84 -4.95 -11.59
CA LEU A 204 -8.88 -5.99 -11.92
C LEU A 204 -9.08 -6.58 -13.31
N GLY A 205 -10.28 -6.47 -13.88
CA GLY A 205 -10.57 -6.84 -15.26
C GLY A 205 -9.95 -5.88 -16.28
N GLU A 206 -9.59 -4.67 -15.86
CA GLU A 206 -8.95 -3.68 -16.72
C GLU A 206 -7.43 -3.85 -16.76
N SER A 207 -6.88 -3.65 -17.96
CA SER A 207 -5.44 -3.70 -18.21
C SER A 207 -4.75 -2.44 -17.72
N ILE A 208 -3.71 -2.62 -16.91
CA ILE A 208 -2.90 -1.51 -16.37
C ILE A 208 -1.67 -1.19 -17.23
N ASN A 209 -1.44 -1.97 -18.28
CA ASN A 209 -0.20 -1.92 -19.07
C ASN A 209 -0.15 -0.69 -19.99
N GLN A 210 -1.31 -0.06 -20.27
CA GLN A 210 -1.36 1.16 -21.06
C GLN A 210 -0.63 2.29 -20.33
N HIS A 211 0.22 3.01 -21.07
CA HIS A 211 0.91 4.18 -20.54
C HIS A 211 -0.11 5.26 -20.16
N MET A 212 0.03 5.84 -18.97
CA MET A 212 -0.76 6.98 -18.51
C MET A 212 0.21 8.09 -18.07
N PRO A 213 0.23 9.23 -18.77
CA PRO A 213 1.00 10.41 -18.38
C PRO A 213 0.73 10.82 -16.92
N GLU A 214 1.75 11.29 -16.21
CA GLU A 214 1.65 11.58 -14.76
C GLU A 214 0.59 12.63 -14.42
N ASP A 215 0.39 13.63 -15.27
CA ASP A 215 -0.63 14.67 -15.15
C ASP A 215 -2.07 14.11 -15.26
N GLN A 216 -2.25 13.01 -15.98
CA GLN A 216 -3.54 12.33 -16.11
C GLN A 216 -3.84 11.35 -14.97
N ARG A 217 -2.86 11.05 -14.12
CA ARG A 217 -3.01 10.09 -13.02
C ARG A 217 -3.80 10.74 -11.87
N PRO A 218 -4.97 10.19 -11.47
CA PRO A 218 -5.84 10.82 -10.48
C PRO A 218 -5.23 10.85 -9.06
N VAL A 219 -4.35 9.91 -8.76
CA VAL A 219 -3.56 9.89 -7.53
C VAL A 219 -2.12 10.24 -7.89
N PRO A 220 -1.49 11.20 -7.19
CA PRO A 220 -0.09 11.57 -7.42
C PRO A 220 0.87 10.40 -7.24
#